data_AF-A0A5P2UET5-F1
#
_entry.id   AF-A0A5P2UET5-F1
#
_cell.length_a   1.000
_cell.length_b   1.000
_cell.length_c   1.000
_cell.angle_alpha   90.00
_cell.angle_beta   90.00
_cell.angle_gamma   90.00
#
_symmetry.space_group_name_H-M   'P 1'
#
loop_
_entity.id
_entity.type
_entity.pdbx_description
1 polymer ?
#
loop_
_entity_poly.entity_id
_entity_poly.type
_entity_poly.pdbx_seq_one_letter_code
_entity_poly.pdbx_strand_id
1 'polypeptide(L)'
;MLASEWIKTWSLRSTPWTIALTVLFVVASSAVATLVAGSMGALTVVSEYGSGLIRTTIVAVPARGSVVPAKAAVTAMLWTAVGTVVSTGSLLVSQAVLAGRHAGVPLTHPGVLRALAASALLAPVCALIGLGLGALIRHGAATVVAGVVTLLMLPPMFSEGDRWSADVNHAMVSAAWKRLVQNWEPDPGSPGYTATVPGSWIVYAVWPLIAVALAVVVVRRRDV
;
A
#
# COMPACT_ATOMS: atom_id res chain seq x y z
N MET A 1 -35.15 1.40 -10.22
CA MET A 1 -34.20 0.26 -10.15
C MET A 1 -33.47 0.17 -8.80
N LEU A 2 -33.00 1.28 -8.20
CA LEU A 2 -32.37 1.24 -6.87
C LEU A 2 -33.28 0.77 -5.72
N ALA A 3 -34.57 1.14 -5.75
CA ALA A 3 -35.53 0.72 -4.71
C ALA A 3 -35.81 -0.79 -4.72
N SER A 4 -35.83 -1.43 -5.90
CA SER A 4 -36.04 -2.88 -6.03
C SER A 4 -34.80 -3.68 -5.61
N GLU A 5 -33.60 -3.16 -5.87
CA GLU A 5 -32.34 -3.73 -5.40
C GLU A 5 -32.21 -3.61 -3.87
N TRP A 6 -32.63 -2.49 -3.30
CA TRP A 6 -32.65 -2.27 -1.84
C TRP A 6 -33.60 -3.22 -1.10
N ILE A 7 -34.77 -3.51 -1.68
CA ILE A 7 -35.70 -4.49 -1.10
C ILE A 7 -35.10 -5.90 -1.18
N LYS A 8 -34.33 -6.20 -2.24
CA LYS A 8 -33.66 -7.50 -2.43
C LYS A 8 -32.52 -7.73 -1.42
N THR A 9 -31.76 -6.71 -1.07
CA THR A 9 -30.66 -6.81 -0.08
C THR A 9 -31.16 -7.04 1.34
N TRP A 10 -32.36 -6.56 1.66
CA TRP A 10 -33.01 -6.80 2.96
C TRP A 10 -33.87 -8.08 2.98
N SER A 11 -34.33 -8.57 1.83
CA SER A 11 -35.17 -9.77 1.73
C SER A 11 -34.44 -11.07 2.06
N LEU A 12 -33.11 -11.13 1.86
CA LEU A 12 -32.29 -12.30 2.16
C LEU A 12 -31.47 -12.01 3.42
N ARG A 13 -31.85 -12.59 4.56
CA ARG A 13 -31.14 -12.42 5.85
C ARG A 13 -29.64 -12.76 5.78
N SER A 14 -29.19 -13.53 4.79
CA SER A 14 -27.78 -13.92 4.57
C SER A 14 -26.96 -12.90 3.75
N THR A 15 -27.62 -12.03 2.97
CA THR A 15 -26.93 -11.01 2.15
C THR A 15 -26.12 -10.00 2.97
N PRO A 16 -26.64 -9.38 4.05
CA PRO A 16 -25.86 -8.42 4.84
C PRO A 16 -24.65 -9.07 5.53
N TRP A 17 -24.78 -10.31 6.00
CA TRP A 17 -23.66 -11.06 6.59
C TRP A 17 -22.56 -11.35 5.56
N THR A 18 -22.94 -11.71 4.34
CA THR A 18 -21.98 -12.00 3.27
C THR A 18 -21.22 -10.73 2.86
N ILE A 19 -21.92 -9.59 2.76
CA ILE A 19 -21.30 -8.29 2.46
C ILE A 19 -20.36 -7.87 3.60
N ALA A 20 -20.81 -7.98 4.86
CA ALA A 20 -19.98 -7.64 6.00
C ALA A 20 -18.72 -8.50 6.06
N LEU A 21 -18.83 -9.82 5.89
CA LEU A 21 -17.69 -10.73 5.91
C LEU A 21 -16.70 -10.46 4.77
N THR A 22 -17.18 -10.20 3.57
CA THR A 22 -16.30 -9.89 2.42
C THR A 22 -15.58 -8.56 2.61
N VAL A 23 -16.27 -7.53 3.09
CA VAL A 23 -15.64 -6.23 3.41
C VAL A 23 -14.59 -6.38 4.51
N LEU A 24 -14.92 -7.06 5.61
CA LEU A 24 -13.99 -7.30 6.72
C LEU A 24 -12.76 -8.09 6.26
N PHE A 25 -12.95 -9.13 5.45
CA PHE A 25 -11.86 -9.93 4.91
C PHE A 25 -10.92 -9.09 4.03
N VAL A 26 -11.46 -8.26 3.14
CA VAL A 26 -10.66 -7.39 2.25
C VAL A 26 -9.88 -6.34 3.05
N VAL A 27 -10.52 -5.70 4.04
CA VAL A 27 -9.87 -4.70 4.89
C VAL A 27 -8.78 -5.34 5.75
N ALA A 28 -9.06 -6.48 6.39
CA ALA A 28 -8.09 -7.17 7.24
C ALA A 28 -6.89 -7.70 6.43
N SER A 29 -7.14 -8.36 5.30
CA SER A 29 -6.07 -8.91 4.45
C SER A 29 -5.16 -7.83 3.87
N SER A 30 -5.72 -6.71 3.41
CA SER A 30 -4.93 -5.58 2.90
C SER A 30 -4.10 -4.89 3.98
N ALA A 31 -4.63 -4.77 5.21
CA ALA A 31 -3.88 -4.26 6.35
C ALA A 31 -2.71 -5.19 6.71
N VAL A 32 -2.95 -6.51 6.76
CA VAL A 32 -1.90 -7.50 7.01
C VAL A 32 -0.82 -7.45 5.93
N ALA A 33 -1.19 -7.41 4.65
CA ALA A 33 -0.24 -7.31 3.55
C ALA A 33 0.65 -6.06 3.65
N THR A 34 0.05 -4.91 3.99
CA THR A 34 0.75 -3.63 4.20
C THR A 34 1.77 -3.73 5.34
N LEU A 35 1.38 -4.32 6.48
CA LEU A 35 2.25 -4.47 7.64
C LEU A 35 3.37 -5.47 7.41
N VAL A 36 3.08 -6.60 6.77
CA VAL A 36 4.10 -7.61 6.44
C VAL A 36 5.11 -7.00 5.46
N ALA A 37 4.65 -6.31 4.41
CA ALA A 37 5.54 -5.68 3.46
C ALA A 37 6.42 -4.59 4.11
N GLY A 38 5.81 -3.70 4.88
CA GLY A 38 6.52 -2.64 5.59
C GLY A 38 7.51 -3.16 6.63
N SER A 39 7.12 -4.13 7.44
CA SER A 39 8.01 -4.73 8.45
C SER A 39 9.18 -5.49 7.82
N MET A 40 8.93 -6.26 6.76
CA MET A 40 9.99 -6.94 6.02
C MET A 40 10.97 -5.94 5.40
N GLY A 41 10.46 -4.86 4.79
CA GLY A 41 11.28 -3.75 4.30
C GLY A 41 12.15 -3.13 5.39
N ALA A 42 11.57 -2.85 6.57
CA ALA A 42 12.30 -2.34 7.73
C ALA A 42 13.40 -3.29 8.21
N LEU A 43 13.09 -4.59 8.30
CA LEU A 43 14.02 -5.61 8.76
C LEU A 43 15.25 -5.74 7.85
N THR A 44 15.12 -5.49 6.53
CA THR A 44 16.27 -5.49 5.62
C THR A 44 17.37 -4.51 6.02
N VAL A 45 17.03 -3.46 6.77
CA VAL A 45 17.97 -2.44 7.24
C VAL A 45 18.28 -2.61 8.73
N VAL A 46 17.25 -2.81 9.56
CA VAL A 46 17.43 -2.94 11.02
C VAL A 46 18.26 -4.16 11.41
N SER A 47 18.13 -5.27 10.68
CA SER A 47 18.89 -6.50 10.96
C SER A 47 20.41 -6.31 10.79
N GLU A 48 20.85 -5.40 9.94
CA GLU A 48 22.27 -5.08 9.76
C GLU A 48 22.82 -4.28 10.95
N TYR A 49 22.02 -3.39 11.52
CA TYR A 49 22.38 -2.65 12.74
C TYR A 49 22.45 -3.59 13.95
N GLY A 50 21.52 -4.55 14.07
CA GLY A 50 21.49 -5.49 15.19
C GLY A 50 22.59 -6.57 15.16
N SER A 51 23.01 -7.00 13.96
CA SER A 51 24.02 -8.07 13.78
C SER A 51 25.46 -7.57 13.78
N GLY A 52 25.69 -6.26 13.74
CA GLY A 52 27.04 -5.69 13.65
C GLY A 52 27.72 -5.87 12.27
N LEU A 53 27.03 -6.46 11.29
CA LEU A 53 27.51 -6.66 9.91
C LEU A 53 27.85 -5.35 9.20
N ILE A 54 27.27 -4.23 9.62
CA ILE A 54 27.65 -2.91 9.09
C ILE A 54 29.16 -2.68 9.26
N ARG A 55 29.78 -3.10 10.37
CA ARG A 55 31.22 -2.93 10.56
C ARG A 55 32.06 -3.77 9.59
N THR A 56 31.65 -4.99 9.25
CA THR A 56 32.42 -5.84 8.33
C THR A 56 32.23 -5.43 6.87
N THR A 57 31.03 -4.99 6.48
CA THR A 57 30.76 -4.48 5.12
C THR A 57 31.43 -3.11 4.89
N ILE A 58 31.45 -2.23 5.89
CA ILE A 58 32.08 -0.90 5.80
C ILE A 58 33.61 -0.97 5.67
N VAL A 59 34.24 -2.02 6.21
CA VAL A 59 35.68 -2.27 6.03
C VAL A 59 35.98 -2.82 4.63
N ALA A 60 35.03 -3.53 4.01
CA ALA A 60 35.21 -4.18 2.71
C ALA A 60 34.87 -3.31 1.48
N VAL A 61 33.94 -2.34 1.59
CA VAL A 61 33.51 -1.50 0.45
C VAL A 61 33.48 -0.02 0.84
N PRO A 62 34.40 0.83 0.32
CA PRO A 62 34.44 2.28 0.62
C PRO A 62 33.26 3.09 0.05
N ALA A 63 32.44 2.49 -0.83
CA ALA A 63 31.34 3.14 -1.57
C ALA A 63 29.97 3.04 -0.83
N ARG A 64 29.89 3.69 0.32
CA ARG A 64 28.76 3.65 1.30
C ARG A 64 27.41 4.08 0.75
N GLY A 65 27.41 4.97 -0.25
CA GLY A 65 26.21 5.54 -0.84
C GLY A 65 25.51 4.67 -1.89
N SER A 66 26.14 3.58 -2.36
CA SER A 66 25.62 2.75 -3.46
C SER A 66 24.88 1.50 -2.98
N VAL A 67 25.10 1.06 -1.74
CA VAL A 67 24.50 -0.17 -1.19
C VAL A 67 23.03 0.03 -0.83
N VAL A 68 22.68 1.16 -0.23
CA VAL A 68 21.31 1.51 0.13
C VAL A 68 20.36 1.52 -1.08
N PRO A 69 20.66 2.22 -2.20
CA PRO A 69 19.78 2.19 -3.37
C PRO A 69 19.74 0.81 -4.03
N ALA A 70 20.83 0.03 -4.02
CA ALA A 70 20.82 -1.34 -4.53
C ALA A 70 19.87 -2.23 -3.70
N LYS A 71 19.93 -2.14 -2.37
CA LYS A 71 19.01 -2.86 -1.49
C LYS A 71 17.56 -2.43 -1.70
N ALA A 72 17.31 -1.12 -1.77
CA ALA A 72 15.99 -0.60 -2.08
C ALA A 72 15.46 -1.15 -3.42
N ALA A 73 16.30 -1.22 -4.45
CA ALA A 73 15.93 -1.79 -5.75
C ALA A 73 15.59 -3.28 -5.66
N VAL A 74 16.39 -4.08 -4.93
CA VAL A 74 16.12 -5.51 -4.73
C VAL A 74 14.83 -5.72 -3.93
N THR A 75 14.63 -4.97 -2.84
CA THR A 75 13.40 -5.02 -2.04
C THR A 75 12.19 -4.62 -2.87
N ALA A 76 12.29 -3.56 -3.66
CA ALA A 76 11.22 -3.12 -4.56
C ALA A 76 10.89 -4.18 -5.62
N MET A 77 11.90 -4.76 -6.27
CA MET A 77 11.71 -5.78 -7.30
C MET A 77 11.05 -7.05 -6.72
N LEU A 78 11.54 -7.52 -5.57
CA LEU A 78 10.97 -8.68 -4.89
C LEU A 78 9.50 -8.46 -4.51
N TRP A 79 9.19 -7.33 -3.86
CA TRP A 79 7.82 -7.03 -3.44
C TRP A 79 6.88 -6.71 -4.60
N THR A 80 7.39 -6.17 -5.71
CA THR A 80 6.62 -6.01 -6.95
C THR A 80 6.29 -7.37 -7.56
N ALA A 81 7.23 -8.31 -7.58
CA ALA A 81 6.97 -9.68 -8.04
C ALA A 81 5.91 -10.37 -7.16
N VAL A 82 6.02 -10.26 -5.84
CA VAL A 82 5.00 -10.79 -4.92
C VAL A 82 3.64 -10.13 -5.15
N GLY A 83 3.60 -8.79 -5.23
CA GLY A 83 2.36 -8.04 -5.45
C GLY A 83 1.69 -8.38 -6.78
N THR A 84 2.46 -8.50 -7.87
CA THR A 84 1.93 -8.88 -9.19
C THR A 84 1.38 -10.31 -9.19
N VAL A 85 2.06 -11.27 -8.57
CA VAL A 85 1.58 -12.66 -8.43
C VAL A 85 0.28 -12.72 -7.64
N VAL A 86 0.23 -12.04 -6.48
CA VAL A 86 -0.97 -12.01 -5.62
C VAL A 86 -2.14 -11.36 -6.34
N SER A 87 -1.91 -10.23 -7.01
CA SER A 87 -2.97 -9.48 -7.69
C SER A 87 -3.51 -10.23 -8.91
N THR A 88 -2.61 -10.83 -9.70
CA THR A 88 -2.99 -11.65 -10.86
C THR A 88 -3.72 -12.91 -10.40
N GLY A 89 -3.23 -13.58 -9.36
CA GLY A 89 -3.90 -14.73 -8.76
C GLY A 89 -5.31 -14.40 -8.26
N SER A 90 -5.47 -13.26 -7.59
CA SER A 90 -6.79 -12.77 -7.15
C SER A 90 -7.73 -12.50 -8.34
N LEU A 91 -7.24 -11.93 -9.44
CA LEU A 91 -8.04 -11.76 -10.66
C LEU A 91 -8.44 -13.09 -11.26
N LEU A 92 -7.52 -14.05 -11.39
CA LEU A 92 -7.80 -15.36 -11.98
C LEU A 92 -8.84 -16.13 -11.18
N VAL A 93 -8.72 -16.12 -9.84
CA VAL A 93 -9.74 -16.71 -8.95
C VAL A 93 -11.08 -16.01 -9.13
N SER A 94 -11.08 -14.68 -9.19
CA SER A 94 -12.31 -13.90 -9.40
C SER A 94 -12.97 -14.23 -10.74
N GLN A 95 -12.19 -14.34 -11.82
CA GLN A 95 -12.69 -14.74 -13.15
C GLN A 95 -13.20 -16.19 -13.17
N ALA A 96 -12.53 -17.12 -12.49
CA ALA A 96 -12.98 -18.51 -12.39
C ALA A 96 -14.35 -18.62 -11.68
N VAL A 97 -14.57 -17.82 -10.62
CA VAL A 97 -15.85 -17.76 -9.91
C VAL A 97 -16.94 -17.11 -10.78
N LEU A 98 -16.62 -16.04 -11.51
CA LEU A 98 -17.57 -15.31 -12.37
C LEU A 98 -17.93 -16.07 -13.65
N ALA A 99 -17.01 -16.87 -14.20
CA ALA A 99 -17.26 -17.74 -15.35
C ALA A 99 -18.39 -18.74 -15.08
N GLY A 100 -18.48 -19.27 -13.85
CA GLY A 100 -19.59 -20.13 -13.43
C GLY A 100 -20.96 -19.43 -13.35
N ARG A 101 -21.00 -18.09 -13.46
CA ARG A 101 -22.23 -17.28 -13.37
C ARG A 101 -22.53 -16.46 -14.63
N HIS A 102 -21.84 -16.71 -15.75
CA HIS A 102 -21.97 -15.97 -17.02
C HIS A 102 -21.79 -14.44 -16.88
N ALA A 103 -21.07 -13.98 -15.85
CA ALA A 103 -20.84 -12.57 -15.54
C ALA A 103 -19.34 -12.22 -15.61
N GLY A 104 -18.60 -12.84 -16.52
CA GLY A 104 -17.17 -12.59 -16.71
C GLY A 104 -16.91 -11.13 -17.05
N VAL A 105 -16.06 -10.46 -16.27
CA VAL A 105 -15.67 -9.07 -16.50
C VAL A 105 -14.41 -9.07 -17.37
N PRO A 106 -14.46 -8.70 -18.66
CA PRO A 106 -13.28 -8.66 -19.52
C PRO A 106 -12.18 -7.74 -18.95
N LEU A 107 -10.92 -8.13 -19.18
CA LEU A 107 -9.72 -7.37 -18.75
C LEU A 107 -9.67 -5.95 -19.34
N THR A 108 -10.38 -5.72 -20.44
CA THR A 108 -10.52 -4.41 -21.10
C THR A 108 -11.50 -3.47 -20.40
N HIS A 109 -12.20 -3.90 -19.34
CA HIS A 109 -13.07 -3.00 -18.60
C HIS A 109 -12.28 -1.84 -17.98
N PRO A 110 -12.74 -0.60 -18.17
CA PRO A 110 -12.10 0.57 -17.59
C PRO A 110 -12.05 0.43 -16.06
N GLY A 111 -10.83 0.51 -15.50
CA GLY A 111 -10.58 0.39 -14.05
C GLY A 111 -9.95 -0.93 -13.59
N VAL A 112 -10.07 -2.04 -14.33
CA VAL A 112 -9.50 -3.34 -13.93
C VAL A 112 -7.96 -3.30 -13.93
N LEU A 113 -7.36 -2.84 -15.03
CA LEU A 113 -5.89 -2.71 -15.13
C LEU A 113 -5.32 -1.73 -14.09
N ARG A 114 -6.06 -0.65 -13.80
CA ARG A 114 -5.68 0.34 -12.79
C ARG A 114 -5.69 -0.27 -11.39
N ALA A 115 -6.78 -0.94 -11.02
CA ALA A 115 -6.89 -1.61 -9.73
C ALA A 115 -5.83 -2.72 -9.59
N LEU A 116 -5.56 -3.48 -10.66
CA LEU A 116 -4.53 -4.51 -10.67
C LEU A 116 -3.12 -3.92 -10.47
N ALA A 117 -2.77 -2.89 -11.24
CA ALA A 117 -1.46 -2.24 -11.15
C ALA A 117 -1.25 -1.63 -9.76
N ALA A 118 -2.27 -0.96 -9.24
CA ALA A 118 -2.18 -0.38 -7.92
C ALA A 118 -2.07 -1.49 -6.84
N SER A 119 -2.77 -2.64 -6.97
CA SER A 119 -2.67 -3.80 -6.04
C SER A 119 -1.27 -4.34 -6.00
N ALA A 120 -0.67 -4.49 -7.18
CA ALA A 120 0.68 -4.97 -7.31
C ALA A 120 1.70 -4.02 -6.68
N LEU A 121 1.43 -2.71 -6.68
CA LEU A 121 2.34 -1.69 -6.20
C LEU A 121 2.17 -1.32 -4.72
N LEU A 122 1.06 -1.70 -4.06
CA LEU A 122 0.89 -1.44 -2.63
C LEU A 122 2.03 -2.05 -1.81
N ALA A 123 2.35 -3.33 -2.04
CA ALA A 123 3.37 -4.05 -1.30
C ALA A 123 4.78 -3.44 -1.43
N PRO A 124 5.33 -3.16 -2.63
CA PRO A 124 6.65 -2.54 -2.76
C PRO A 124 6.69 -1.12 -2.20
N VAL A 125 5.62 -0.33 -2.33
CA VAL A 125 5.54 1.02 -1.72
C VAL A 125 5.67 0.91 -0.19
N CYS A 126 4.90 0.02 0.45
CA CYS A 126 4.95 -0.18 1.89
C CYS A 126 6.33 -0.69 2.35
N ALA A 127 6.93 -1.61 1.60
CA ALA A 127 8.27 -2.12 1.91
C ALA A 127 9.36 -1.04 1.85
N LEU A 128 9.32 -0.15 0.85
CA LEU A 128 10.28 0.95 0.75
C LEU A 128 10.09 2.01 1.85
N ILE A 129 8.85 2.29 2.25
CA ILE A 129 8.57 3.16 3.40
C ILE A 129 9.11 2.53 4.69
N GLY A 130 8.88 1.23 4.89
CA GLY A 130 9.44 0.48 6.01
C GLY A 130 10.96 0.50 6.04
N LEU A 131 11.61 0.33 4.89
CA LEU A 131 13.07 0.45 4.72
C LEU A 131 13.58 1.84 5.14
N GLY A 132 12.92 2.90 4.69
CA GLY A 132 13.25 4.28 5.06
C GLY A 132 13.09 4.56 6.57
N LEU A 133 11.97 4.12 7.15
CA LEU A 133 11.75 4.21 8.60
C LEU A 133 12.79 3.41 9.39
N GLY A 134 13.16 2.21 8.92
CA GLY A 134 14.20 1.39 9.54
C GLY A 134 15.57 2.05 9.53
N ALA A 135 15.92 2.75 8.45
CA ALA A 135 17.15 3.52 8.35
C ALA A 135 17.19 4.73 9.31
N LEU A 136 16.03 5.37 9.53
CA LEU A 136 15.89 6.52 10.44
C LEU A 136 15.91 6.13 11.92
N ILE A 137 15.15 5.08 12.28
CA ILE A 137 14.85 4.72 13.66
C ILE A 137 15.89 3.75 14.25
N ARG A 138 16.49 2.88 13.43
CA ARG A 138 17.50 1.85 13.83
C ARG A 138 17.04 0.87 14.93
N HIS A 139 15.77 0.91 15.35
CA HIS A 139 15.15 -0.01 16.30
C HIS A 139 13.98 -0.75 15.67
N GLY A 140 14.00 -2.09 15.70
CA GLY A 140 13.01 -2.93 15.02
C GLY A 140 11.58 -2.70 15.51
N ALA A 141 11.35 -2.81 16.82
CA ALA A 141 10.02 -2.61 17.40
C ALA A 141 9.47 -1.20 17.11
N ALA A 142 10.28 -0.16 17.32
CA ALA A 142 9.86 1.22 17.07
C ALA A 142 9.57 1.48 15.58
N THR A 143 10.31 0.84 14.67
CA THR A 143 10.06 0.96 13.23
C THR A 143 8.74 0.34 12.82
N VAL A 144 8.42 -0.85 13.35
CA VAL A 144 7.14 -1.52 13.08
C VAL A 144 5.98 -0.67 13.60
N VAL A 145 6.09 -0.15 14.82
CA VAL A 145 5.06 0.73 15.40
C VAL A 145 4.89 2.01 14.57
N ALA A 146 6.00 2.66 14.18
CA ALA A 146 5.94 3.84 13.33
C ALA A 146 5.28 3.55 11.96
N GLY A 147 5.57 2.39 11.37
CA GLY A 147 4.93 1.93 10.14
C GLY A 147 3.44 1.72 10.29
N VAL A 148 3.00 1.07 11.38
CA VAL A 148 1.57 0.87 11.70
C VAL A 148 0.86 2.23 11.84
N VAL A 149 1.42 3.13 12.64
CA VAL A 149 0.81 4.44 12.89
C VAL A 149 0.71 5.23 11.59
N THR A 150 1.79 5.29 10.81
CA THR A 150 1.86 6.11 9.59
C THR A 150 0.99 5.57 8.46
N LEU A 151 0.99 4.24 8.23
CA LEU A 151 0.31 3.63 7.09
C LEU A 151 -1.17 3.33 7.35
N LEU A 152 -1.54 3.02 8.60
CA LEU A 152 -2.90 2.55 8.93
C LEU A 152 -3.68 3.47 9.85
N MET A 153 -3.06 4.08 10.87
CA MET A 153 -3.80 4.87 11.87
C MET A 153 -3.97 6.34 11.48
N LEU A 154 -2.97 6.92 10.81
CA LEU A 154 -2.99 8.33 10.40
C LEU A 154 -4.13 8.68 9.41
N PRO A 155 -4.35 7.91 8.33
CA PRO A 155 -5.36 8.24 7.31
C PRO A 155 -6.79 8.42 7.85
N PRO A 156 -7.37 7.48 8.64
CA PRO A 156 -8.74 7.63 9.13
C PRO A 156 -8.92 8.76 10.16
N MET A 157 -7.84 9.39 10.65
CA MET A 157 -7.94 10.55 11.53
C MET A 157 -8.26 11.85 10.79
N PHE A 158 -8.02 11.91 9.47
CA PHE A 158 -8.31 13.09 8.67
C PHE A 158 -9.69 12.99 8.03
N SER A 159 -10.56 13.94 8.36
CA SER A 159 -11.92 14.04 7.81
C SER A 159 -11.91 14.70 6.42
N GLU A 160 -12.86 14.32 5.57
CA GLU A 160 -13.05 14.92 4.23
C GLU A 160 -13.92 16.19 4.25
N GLY A 161 -14.37 16.62 5.43
CA GLY A 161 -15.25 17.79 5.59
C GLY A 161 -14.59 19.13 5.29
N ASP A 162 -13.26 19.23 5.47
CA ASP A 162 -12.47 20.43 5.18
C ASP A 162 -11.45 20.15 4.07
N ARG A 163 -11.21 21.13 3.17
CA ARG A 163 -10.29 20.99 2.03
C ARG A 163 -8.86 20.63 2.46
N TRP A 164 -8.35 21.28 3.51
CA TRP A 164 -6.99 21.05 4.00
C TRP A 164 -6.80 19.63 4.57
N SER A 165 -7.81 19.12 5.28
CA SER A 165 -7.78 17.77 5.87
C SER A 165 -7.95 16.70 4.79
N ALA A 166 -8.81 16.96 3.79
CA ALA A 166 -8.94 16.10 2.62
C ALA A 166 -7.64 15.99 1.83
N ASP A 167 -6.92 17.10 1.60
CA ASP A 167 -5.64 17.09 0.89
C ASP A 167 -4.57 16.26 1.63
N VAL A 168 -4.52 16.36 2.97
CA VAL A 168 -3.63 15.53 3.79
C VAL A 168 -4.02 14.05 3.71
N ASN A 169 -5.30 13.74 3.79
CA ASN A 169 -5.79 12.37 3.63
C ASN A 169 -5.43 11.82 2.24
N HIS A 170 -5.64 12.60 1.17
CA HIS A 170 -5.33 12.20 -0.21
C HIS A 170 -3.83 11.97 -0.45
N ALA A 171 -2.98 12.65 0.30
CA ALA A 171 -1.53 12.44 0.27
C ALA A 171 -1.09 11.15 0.99
N MET A 172 -1.97 10.45 1.72
CA MET A 172 -1.67 9.19 2.38
C MET A 172 -1.73 8.01 1.41
N VAL A 173 -0.80 7.06 1.58
CA VAL A 173 -0.68 5.86 0.72
C VAL A 173 -1.97 5.03 0.72
N SER A 174 -2.59 4.82 1.88
CA SER A 174 -3.79 3.98 1.98
C SER A 174 -5.06 4.65 1.46
N ALA A 175 -5.14 5.99 1.50
CA ALA A 175 -6.23 6.73 0.86
C ALA A 175 -6.08 6.73 -0.67
N ALA A 176 -4.86 6.98 -1.16
CA ALA A 176 -4.52 6.88 -2.58
C ALA A 176 -4.81 5.46 -3.12
N TRP A 177 -4.47 4.43 -2.35
CA TRP A 177 -4.77 3.04 -2.65
C TRP A 177 -6.26 2.78 -2.85
N LYS A 178 -7.09 3.18 -1.87
CA LYS A 178 -8.55 3.04 -1.93
C LYS A 178 -9.12 3.72 -3.17
N ARG A 179 -8.64 4.93 -3.51
CA ARG A 179 -9.08 5.65 -4.71
C ARG A 179 -8.70 4.92 -6.00
N LEU A 180 -7.53 4.29 -6.05
CA LEU A 180 -7.05 3.56 -7.22
C LEU A 180 -7.79 2.22 -7.46
N VAL A 181 -8.30 1.58 -6.40
CA VAL A 181 -9.06 0.32 -6.51
C VAL A 181 -10.55 0.55 -6.72
N GLN A 182 -11.09 1.63 -6.16
CA GLN A 182 -12.51 1.95 -6.31
C GLN A 182 -12.81 2.40 -7.75
N ASN A 183 -13.67 1.65 -8.43
CA ASN A 183 -14.09 1.94 -9.80
C ASN A 183 -15.40 2.73 -9.88
N TRP A 184 -16.08 2.97 -8.76
CA TRP A 184 -17.28 3.80 -8.74
C TRP A 184 -16.89 5.28 -8.75
N GLU A 185 -17.53 6.05 -9.62
CA GLU A 185 -17.36 7.51 -9.65
C GLU A 185 -17.96 8.13 -8.38
N PRO A 186 -17.29 9.11 -7.76
CA PRO A 186 -17.87 9.83 -6.64
C PRO A 186 -19.14 10.54 -7.07
N ASP A 187 -20.17 10.46 -6.25
CA ASP A 187 -21.48 11.06 -6.53
C ASP A 187 -21.32 12.58 -6.76
N PRO A 188 -21.87 13.17 -7.85
CA PRO A 188 -21.70 14.59 -8.17
C PRO A 188 -22.19 15.56 -7.09
N GLY A 189 -23.03 15.08 -6.16
CA GLY A 189 -23.56 15.83 -5.02
C GLY A 189 -22.85 15.59 -3.68
N SER A 190 -21.73 14.86 -3.67
CA SER A 190 -20.93 14.65 -2.46
C SER A 190 -20.28 15.96 -2.01
N PRO A 191 -20.49 16.42 -0.76
CA PRO A 191 -19.84 17.62 -0.22
C PRO A 191 -18.33 17.43 0.06
N GLY A 192 -17.80 16.22 -0.07
CA GLY A 192 -16.39 15.90 0.17
C GLY A 192 -15.50 16.20 -1.04
N TYR A 193 -14.31 16.76 -0.79
CA TYR A 193 -13.26 16.89 -1.80
C TYR A 193 -12.72 15.49 -2.12
N THR A 194 -12.73 15.08 -3.39
CA THR A 194 -12.33 13.72 -3.78
C THR A 194 -10.96 13.69 -4.44
N ALA A 195 -10.15 12.68 -4.11
CA ALA A 195 -8.84 12.49 -4.73
C ALA A 195 -8.95 12.23 -6.23
N THR A 196 -8.08 12.86 -7.01
CA THR A 196 -7.94 12.57 -8.44
C THR A 196 -7.15 11.29 -8.65
N VAL A 197 -7.56 10.47 -9.62
CA VAL A 197 -6.85 9.25 -10.03
C VAL A 197 -5.37 9.50 -10.39
N PRO A 198 -5.01 10.53 -11.18
CA PRO A 198 -3.60 10.86 -11.42
C PRO A 198 -2.86 11.31 -10.16
N GLY A 199 -3.51 12.04 -9.26
CA GLY A 199 -2.92 12.44 -7.97
C GLY A 199 -2.52 11.25 -7.11
N SER A 200 -3.37 10.21 -7.05
CA SER A 200 -3.06 8.98 -6.29
C SER A 200 -1.85 8.22 -6.85
N TRP A 201 -1.64 8.23 -8.16
CA TRP A 201 -0.43 7.64 -8.77
C TRP A 201 0.84 8.41 -8.40
N ILE A 202 0.76 9.75 -8.34
CA ILE A 202 1.88 10.59 -7.90
C ILE A 202 2.24 10.26 -6.44
N VAL A 203 1.25 10.11 -5.57
CA VAL A 203 1.45 9.73 -4.15
C VAL A 203 2.20 8.39 -4.06
N TYR A 204 1.81 7.40 -4.88
CA TYR A 204 2.49 6.10 -4.96
C TYR A 204 3.95 6.18 -5.39
N ALA A 205 4.31 7.14 -6.24
CA ALA A 205 5.69 7.33 -6.69
C ALA A 205 6.52 8.17 -5.70
N VAL A 206 5.93 9.22 -5.13
CA VAL A 206 6.62 10.20 -4.29
C VAL A 206 7.03 9.63 -2.94
N TRP A 207 6.15 8.88 -2.26
CA TRP A 207 6.45 8.29 -0.95
C TRP A 207 7.69 7.37 -0.92
N PRO A 208 7.81 6.35 -1.80
CA PRO A 208 8.98 5.50 -1.82
C PRO A 208 10.24 6.27 -2.20
N LEU A 209 10.15 7.25 -3.12
CA LEU A 209 11.29 8.09 -3.48
C LEU A 209 11.78 8.92 -2.28
N ILE A 210 10.88 9.54 -1.52
CA ILE A 210 11.22 10.28 -0.30
C ILE A 210 11.84 9.33 0.73
N ALA A 211 11.24 8.16 0.97
CA ALA A 211 11.74 7.19 1.94
C ALA A 211 13.17 6.72 1.59
N VAL A 212 13.44 6.40 0.32
CA VAL A 212 14.77 6.00 -0.15
C VAL A 212 15.76 7.16 -0.09
N ALA A 213 15.36 8.37 -0.50
CA ALA A 213 16.22 9.55 -0.43
C ALA A 213 16.61 9.86 1.02
N LEU A 214 15.66 9.83 1.96
CA LEU A 214 15.92 10.01 3.39
C LEU A 214 16.87 8.93 3.91
N ALA A 215 16.65 7.66 3.55
CA ALA A 215 17.55 6.57 3.94
C ALA A 215 18.99 6.81 3.47
N VAL A 216 19.18 7.20 2.20
CA VAL A 216 20.50 7.50 1.62
C VAL A 216 21.15 8.69 2.33
N VAL A 217 20.41 9.77 2.57
CA VAL A 217 20.94 10.97 3.23
C VAL A 217 21.35 10.69 4.67
N VAL A 218 20.54 9.94 5.42
CA VAL A 218 20.80 9.63 6.84
C VAL A 218 22.02 8.73 6.99
N VAL A 219 22.15 7.70 6.14
CA VAL A 219 23.32 6.81 6.14
C VAL A 219 24.59 7.61 5.80
N ARG A 220 24.54 8.48 4.80
CA ARG A 220 25.70 9.32 4.43
C ARG A 220 26.10 10.32 5.53
N ARG A 221 25.15 10.90 6.26
CA ARG A 221 25.42 11.95 7.25
C ARG A 221 25.82 11.42 8.63
N ARG A 222 25.44 10.19 8.99
CA ARG A 222 25.65 9.64 10.34
C ARG A 222 26.83 8.66 10.47
N ASP A 223 27.56 8.41 9.39
CA ASP A 223 28.73 7.52 9.36
C ASP A 223 30.07 8.30 9.37
N VAL A 224 30.10 9.46 10.05
CA VAL A 224 31.31 10.26 10.32
C VAL A 224 31.87 9.90 11.69
#